data_AF-A0A931TBG2-F1
#
_entry.id   AF-A0A931TBG2-F1
#
_cell.length_a   1.000
_cell.length_b   1.000
_cell.length_c   1.000
_cell.angle_alpha   90.00
_cell.angle_beta   90.00
_cell.angle_gamma   90.00
#
_symmetry.space_group_name_H-M   'P 1'
#
loop_
_entity.id
_entity.type
_entity.pdbx_description
1 polymer ?
#
loop_
_entity_poly.entity_id
_entity_poly.type
_entity_poly.pdbx_seq_one_letter_code
_entity_poly.pdbx_strand_id
1 'polypeptide(L)'
;MRKTKAITALLTGLTLLLAACAGTRVAEMGRLPNRDNLVTLVVSEDRAVIEQHCQGALAAGPIYGCQVTRYSPLADGSSVRLIKIVRYTDRLPSPMALEIDVHELCHAVASLQSVPDPCHVGNNGFLQTAPRAIMRIH
;
A
#
# COMPACT_ATOMS: atom_id res chain seq x y z
N MET A 1 68.57 -8.03 3.89
CA MET A 1 67.51 -7.31 3.15
C MET A 1 66.17 -8.04 3.36
N ARG A 2 65.47 -7.81 4.48
CA ARG A 2 64.16 -7.15 4.55
C ARG A 2 63.37 -7.10 3.22
N LYS A 3 62.29 -7.88 3.13
CA LYS A 3 60.90 -7.36 3.20
C LYS A 3 59.92 -8.54 3.10
N THR A 4 59.43 -8.96 4.28
CA THR A 4 58.15 -9.59 4.51
C THR A 4 57.11 -8.87 3.64
N LYS A 5 56.51 -9.58 2.68
CA LYS A 5 55.38 -9.06 1.90
C LYS A 5 54.18 -9.04 2.84
N ALA A 6 53.98 -7.89 3.50
CA ALA A 6 52.70 -7.46 4.04
C ALA A 6 51.60 -7.90 3.07
N ILE A 7 50.66 -8.76 3.47
CA ILE A 7 49.44 -8.30 4.14
C ILE A 7 48.97 -6.95 3.59
N THR A 8 48.88 -6.84 2.28
CA THR A 8 47.70 -6.26 1.62
C THR A 8 46.57 -7.27 1.92
N ALA A 9 45.97 -7.30 3.11
CA ALA A 9 44.99 -6.30 3.55
C ALA A 9 44.28 -5.69 2.34
N LEU A 10 43.80 -6.59 1.48
CA LEU A 10 42.63 -6.39 0.65
C LEU A 10 41.51 -6.06 1.64
N LEU A 11 41.46 -4.81 2.08
CA LEU A 11 40.24 -4.15 2.47
C LEU A 11 39.38 -4.07 1.20
N THR A 12 38.93 -5.23 0.71
CA THR A 12 37.53 -5.42 0.42
C THR A 12 36.82 -4.97 1.71
N GLY A 13 36.51 -3.69 1.92
CA GLY A 13 35.87 -2.84 0.91
C GLY A 13 34.49 -3.40 0.54
N LEU A 14 34.11 -4.50 1.19
CA LEU A 14 32.75 -4.98 1.34
C LEU A 14 32.16 -4.20 2.52
N THR A 15 32.18 -2.87 2.41
CA THR A 15 31.08 -2.07 2.94
C THR A 15 29.86 -2.56 2.18
N LEU A 16 29.30 -3.68 2.66
CA LEU A 16 27.96 -4.11 2.33
C LEU A 16 27.11 -2.86 2.46
N LEU A 17 26.66 -2.40 1.30
CA LEU A 17 25.55 -1.48 1.17
C LEU A 17 24.37 -2.14 1.87
N LEU A 18 24.25 -1.94 3.18
CA LEU A 18 23.01 -1.99 3.92
C LEU A 18 22.16 -0.81 3.44
N ALA A 19 21.90 -0.74 2.13
CA ALA A 19 20.76 -0.02 1.63
C ALA A 19 19.58 -0.84 2.12
N ALA A 20 18.96 -0.41 3.21
CA ALA A 20 17.64 -0.90 3.58
C ALA A 20 16.77 -0.72 2.32
N CYS A 21 16.37 -1.82 1.69
CA CYS A 21 15.45 -1.76 0.55
C CYS A 21 14.18 -1.10 1.06
N ALA A 22 13.87 0.10 0.58
CA ALA A 22 12.65 0.80 0.93
C ALA A 22 11.45 -0.12 0.63
N GLY A 23 10.60 -0.33 1.62
CA GLY A 23 9.46 -1.22 1.51
C GLY A 23 8.24 -0.52 0.92
N THR A 24 7.38 -1.30 0.28
CA THR A 24 6.03 -0.86 -0.12
C THR A 24 5.03 -1.93 0.25
N ARG A 25 3.88 -1.52 0.81
CA ARG A 25 2.71 -2.39 0.97
C ARG A 25 1.53 -1.82 0.22
N VAL A 26 0.77 -2.72 -0.40
CA VAL A 26 -0.46 -2.41 -1.11
C VAL A 26 -1.57 -3.27 -0.53
N ALA A 27 -2.71 -2.66 -0.26
CA ALA A 27 -3.92 -3.36 0.12
C ALA A 27 -5.10 -2.86 -0.72
N GLU A 28 -6.02 -3.76 -1.01
CA GLU A 28 -7.19 -3.49 -1.83
C GLU A 28 -8.42 -4.05 -1.13
N MET A 29 -9.54 -3.35 -1.22
CA MET A 29 -10.77 -3.74 -0.54
C MET A 29 -12.00 -3.30 -1.33
N GLY A 30 -13.12 -3.99 -1.10
CA GLY A 30 -14.40 -3.67 -1.71
C GLY A 30 -14.48 -4.12 -3.16
N ARG A 31 -14.36 -5.43 -3.41
CA ARG A 31 -14.41 -5.98 -4.77
C ARG A 31 -15.80 -5.74 -5.37
N LEU A 32 -15.84 -5.06 -6.51
CA LEU A 32 -17.07 -4.72 -7.23
C LEU A 32 -17.42 -5.79 -8.27
N PRO A 33 -18.68 -5.83 -8.77
CA PRO A 33 -19.11 -6.80 -9.78
C PRO A 33 -18.28 -6.76 -11.08
N ASN A 34 -17.75 -5.60 -11.44
CA ASN A 34 -16.92 -5.38 -12.62
C ASN A 34 -15.42 -5.73 -12.39
N ARG A 35 -15.09 -6.34 -11.25
CA ARG A 35 -13.73 -6.75 -10.83
C ARG A 35 -12.79 -5.63 -10.42
N ASP A 36 -13.26 -4.38 -10.37
CA ASP A 36 -12.50 -3.31 -9.72
C ASP A 36 -12.57 -3.44 -8.19
N ASN A 37 -11.63 -2.81 -7.50
CA ASN A 37 -11.68 -2.63 -6.05
C ASN A 37 -12.10 -1.18 -5.74
N LEU A 38 -13.06 -1.02 -4.81
CA LEU A 38 -13.56 0.28 -4.39
C LEU A 38 -12.44 1.14 -3.80
N VAL A 39 -11.54 0.51 -3.06
CA VAL A 39 -10.43 1.18 -2.37
C VAL A 39 -9.11 0.46 -2.64
N THR A 40 -8.07 1.25 -2.88
CA THR A 40 -6.67 0.81 -2.90
C THR A 40 -5.85 1.71 -1.97
N LEU A 41 -5.10 1.11 -1.05
CA LEU A 41 -4.17 1.82 -0.17
C LEU A 41 -2.74 1.40 -0.50
N VAL A 42 -1.89 2.36 -0.83
CA VAL A 42 -0.45 2.19 -1.07
C VAL A 42 0.31 2.93 0.01
N VAL A 43 1.12 2.20 0.79
CA VAL A 43 1.98 2.77 1.83
C VAL A 43 3.42 2.41 1.50
N SER A 44 4.28 3.42 1.38
CA SER A 44 5.66 3.22 0.93
C SER A 44 6.66 4.04 1.73
N GLU A 45 7.83 3.44 1.97
CA GLU A 45 9.04 4.12 2.44
C GLU A 45 9.84 4.72 1.27
N ASP A 46 9.48 4.40 0.03
CA ASP A 46 10.15 4.87 -1.17
C ASP A 46 9.43 6.09 -1.76
N ARG A 47 10.08 7.25 -1.70
CA ARG A 47 9.57 8.49 -2.29
C ARG A 47 9.37 8.39 -3.81
N ALA A 48 10.16 7.60 -4.53
CA ALA A 48 9.99 7.43 -5.96
C ALA A 48 8.64 6.74 -6.28
N VAL A 49 8.21 5.77 -5.45
CA VAL A 49 6.89 5.14 -5.56
C VAL A 49 5.78 6.16 -5.32
N ILE A 50 5.94 7.04 -4.32
CA ILE A 50 4.98 8.11 -4.04
C ILE A 50 4.87 9.06 -5.23
N GLU A 51 6.00 9.56 -5.72
CA GLU A 51 6.06 10.49 -6.85
C GLU A 51 5.47 9.87 -8.12
N GLN A 52 5.75 8.59 -8.41
CA GLN A 52 5.16 7.85 -9.52
C GLN A 52 3.64 7.71 -9.39
N HIS A 53 3.15 7.36 -8.20
CA HIS A 53 1.71 7.15 -7.99
C HIS A 53 0.93 8.46 -7.87
N CYS A 54 1.59 9.55 -7.51
CA CYS A 54 1.02 10.88 -7.31
C CYS A 54 1.38 11.87 -8.43
N GLN A 55 1.73 11.36 -9.61
CA GLN A 55 1.94 12.20 -10.79
C GLN A 55 0.72 13.11 -11.03
N GLY A 56 0.96 14.42 -11.12
CA GLY A 56 -0.10 15.42 -11.30
C GLY A 56 -0.72 15.96 -9.99
N ALA A 57 -0.28 15.51 -8.82
CA ALA A 57 -0.66 16.14 -7.56
C ALA A 57 -0.08 17.57 -7.49
N LEU A 58 -0.93 18.55 -7.18
CA LEU A 58 -0.51 19.94 -6.98
C LEU A 58 0.12 20.08 -5.59
N ALA A 59 1.43 20.33 -5.54
CA ALA A 59 2.16 20.58 -4.30
C ALA A 59 3.20 21.68 -4.50
N ALA A 60 3.32 22.58 -3.51
CA ALA A 60 4.36 23.62 -3.46
C ALA A 60 5.69 23.11 -2.86
N GLY A 61 5.82 21.79 -2.66
CA GLY A 61 6.95 21.14 -1.99
C GLY A 61 6.93 19.62 -2.23
N PRO A 62 7.73 18.83 -1.48
CA PRO A 62 7.78 17.38 -1.64
C PRO A 62 6.40 16.73 -1.45
N ILE A 63 6.07 15.79 -2.33
CA ILE A 63 4.81 15.04 -2.27
C ILE A 63 5.00 13.85 -1.33
N TYR A 64 4.26 13.83 -0.23
CA TYR A 64 4.24 12.72 0.75
C TYR A 64 3.02 11.82 0.60
N GLY A 65 2.17 12.08 -0.38
CA GLY A 65 0.99 11.29 -0.63
C GLY A 65 -0.02 12.02 -1.51
N CYS A 66 -1.04 11.27 -1.90
CA CYS A 66 -2.13 11.79 -2.70
C CYS A 66 -3.36 10.89 -2.55
N GLN A 67 -4.50 11.45 -2.91
CA GLN A 67 -5.69 10.70 -3.23
C GLN A 67 -5.91 10.79 -4.74
N VAL A 68 -5.98 9.64 -5.40
CA VAL A 68 -6.35 9.53 -6.81
C VAL A 68 -7.76 8.95 -6.88
N THR A 69 -8.62 9.60 -7.64
CA THR A 69 -10.01 9.17 -7.84
C THR A 69 -10.23 8.83 -9.31
N ARG A 70 -10.77 7.66 -9.58
CA ARG A 70 -11.24 7.25 -10.91
C ARG A 70 -12.68 6.81 -10.84
N TYR A 71 -13.44 7.00 -11.91
CA TYR A 71 -14.82 6.52 -12.00
C TYR A 71 -14.84 5.16 -12.69
N SER A 72 -15.69 4.26 -12.21
CA SER A 72 -15.90 2.96 -12.81
C SER A 72 -17.40 2.69 -13.00
N PRO A 73 -17.84 2.30 -14.21
CA PRO A 73 -19.25 2.02 -14.48
C PRO A 73 -19.67 0.68 -13.84
N LEU A 74 -20.90 0.67 -13.31
CA LEU A 74 -21.56 -0.52 -12.77
C LEU A 74 -22.61 -1.05 -13.76
N ALA A 75 -23.02 -2.31 -13.54
CA ALA A 75 -23.94 -3.01 -14.45
C ALA A 75 -25.34 -2.38 -14.51
N ASP A 76 -25.74 -1.64 -13.48
CA ASP A 76 -27.00 -0.89 -13.41
C ASP A 76 -26.95 0.48 -14.12
N GLY A 77 -25.82 0.79 -14.79
CA GLY A 77 -25.60 2.06 -15.48
C GLY A 77 -25.14 3.20 -14.57
N SER A 78 -25.05 2.98 -13.26
CA SER A 78 -24.45 3.95 -12.33
C SER A 78 -22.93 3.94 -12.43
N SER A 79 -22.28 4.92 -11.80
CA SER A 79 -20.82 4.98 -11.69
C SER A 79 -20.40 5.13 -10.24
N VAL A 80 -19.36 4.41 -9.84
CA VAL A 80 -18.76 4.52 -8.52
C VAL A 80 -17.38 5.15 -8.62
N ARG A 81 -17.01 5.96 -7.63
CA ARG A 81 -15.65 6.48 -7.48
C ARG A 81 -14.80 5.43 -6.79
N LEU A 82 -13.78 4.98 -7.48
CA LEU A 82 -12.70 4.16 -6.94
C LEU A 82 -11.66 5.09 -6.35
N ILE A 83 -11.30 4.84 -5.09
CA ILE A 83 -10.42 5.70 -4.31
C ILE A 83 -9.09 4.99 -4.10
N LYS A 84 -8.01 5.58 -4.64
CA LYS A 84 -6.65 5.15 -4.36
C LYS A 84 -5.98 6.17 -3.45
N ILE A 85 -5.56 5.76 -2.28
CA ILE A 85 -4.79 6.58 -1.35
C ILE A 85 -3.34 6.11 -1.36
N VAL A 86 -2.41 7.05 -1.49
CA VAL A 86 -0.97 6.81 -1.52
C VAL A 86 -0.36 7.61 -0.39
N ARG A 87 0.43 6.97 0.48
CA ARG A 87 1.03 7.61 1.65
C ARG A 87 2.49 7.20 1.79
N TYR A 88 3.35 8.20 1.96
CA TYR A 88 4.70 8.00 2.44
C TYR A 88 4.67 7.65 3.94
N THR A 89 5.59 6.81 4.38
CA THR A 89 5.87 6.56 5.79
C THR A 89 7.35 6.28 5.98
N ASP A 90 7.91 6.63 7.14
CA ASP A 90 9.28 6.23 7.49
C ASP A 90 9.35 4.78 8.01
N ARG A 91 8.20 4.17 8.32
CA ARG A 91 8.09 2.76 8.74
C ARG A 91 6.80 2.16 8.22
N LEU A 92 6.91 1.03 7.53
CA LEU A 92 5.73 0.31 7.07
C LEU A 92 4.83 -0.14 8.24
N PRO A 93 3.49 -0.06 8.09
CA PRO A 93 2.57 -0.68 9.03
C PRO A 93 2.74 -2.20 9.02
N SER A 94 2.29 -2.85 10.08
CA SER A 94 2.15 -4.31 10.06
C SER A 94 1.12 -4.71 8.98
N PRO A 95 1.20 -5.93 8.43
CA PRO A 95 0.20 -6.42 7.48
C PRO A 95 -1.23 -6.26 8.01
N MET A 96 -1.45 -6.61 9.28
CA MET A 96 -2.76 -6.54 9.93
C MET A 96 -3.27 -5.10 10.09
N ALA A 97 -2.40 -4.16 10.49
CA ALA A 97 -2.79 -2.76 10.60
C ALA A 97 -3.21 -2.17 9.24
N LEU A 98 -2.46 -2.50 8.18
CA LEU A 98 -2.81 -2.07 6.82
C LEU A 98 -4.16 -2.66 6.36
N GLU A 99 -4.43 -3.91 6.72
CA GLU A 99 -5.68 -4.60 6.37
C GLU A 99 -6.90 -3.96 7.07
N ILE A 100 -6.77 -3.65 8.37
CA ILE A 100 -7.80 -2.93 9.13
C ILE A 100 -8.02 -1.54 8.52
N ASP A 101 -6.95 -0.79 8.24
CA ASP A 101 -7.06 0.55 7.68
C ASP A 101 -7.81 0.55 6.34
N VAL A 102 -7.50 -0.38 5.43
CA VAL A 102 -8.18 -0.46 4.14
C VAL A 102 -9.63 -0.97 4.27
N HIS A 103 -9.92 -1.79 5.29
CA HIS A 103 -11.25 -2.27 5.62
C HIS A 103 -12.16 -1.12 6.06
N GLU A 104 -11.74 -0.35 7.06
CA GLU A 104 -12.51 0.80 7.55
C GLU A 104 -12.62 1.92 6.50
N LEU A 105 -11.57 2.11 5.70
CA LEU A 105 -11.62 3.04 4.57
C LEU A 105 -12.65 2.60 3.53
N CYS A 106 -12.77 1.30 3.27
CA CYS A 106 -13.80 0.77 2.38
C CYS A 106 -15.21 1.08 2.91
N HIS A 107 -15.49 0.88 4.20
CA HIS A 107 -16.78 1.24 4.79
C HIS A 107 -17.10 2.73 4.66
N ALA A 108 -16.10 3.59 4.95
CA ALA A 108 -16.26 5.03 4.80
C ALA A 108 -16.59 5.43 3.35
N VAL A 109 -15.85 4.89 2.37
CA VAL A 109 -16.04 5.19 0.95
C VAL A 109 -17.37 4.63 0.43
N ALA A 110 -17.78 3.44 0.88
CA ALA A 110 -19.07 2.84 0.51
C ALA A 110 -20.24 3.69 1.05
N SER A 111 -20.18 4.08 2.33
CA SER A 111 -21.18 4.92 2.98
C SER A 111 -21.35 6.28 2.28
N LEU A 112 -20.24 6.96 1.97
CA LEU A 112 -20.23 8.26 1.28
C LEU A 112 -20.79 8.21 -0.15
N GLN A 113 -20.88 7.02 -0.76
CA GLN A 113 -21.40 6.83 -2.10
C GLN A 113 -22.75 6.12 -2.12
N SER A 114 -23.27 5.74 -0.94
CA SER A 114 -24.51 4.99 -0.79
C SER A 114 -24.55 3.71 -1.64
N VAL A 115 -23.40 3.04 -1.79
CA VAL A 115 -23.30 1.75 -2.49
C VAL A 115 -23.44 0.60 -1.47
N PRO A 116 -23.97 -0.58 -1.89
CA PRO A 116 -24.00 -1.76 -1.03
C PRO A 116 -22.61 -2.09 -0.52
N ASP A 117 -22.50 -2.50 0.75
CA ASP A 117 -21.23 -2.76 1.42
C ASP A 117 -20.42 -3.85 0.68
N PRO A 118 -19.38 -3.48 -0.09
CA PRO A 118 -18.60 -4.44 -0.84
C PRO A 118 -17.44 -4.99 0.00
N CYS A 119 -17.21 -4.45 1.21
CA CYS A 119 -16.04 -4.72 2.04
C CYS A 119 -16.10 -6.10 2.70
N HIS A 120 -17.29 -6.68 2.80
CA HIS A 120 -17.52 -8.02 3.35
C HIS A 120 -17.82 -9.08 2.29
N VAL A 121 -17.88 -8.70 1.01
CA VAL A 121 -18.26 -9.62 -0.08
C VAL A 121 -17.11 -10.57 -0.39
N GLY A 122 -17.35 -11.88 -0.26
CA GLY A 122 -16.39 -12.94 -0.60
C GLY A 122 -15.56 -13.48 0.57
N ASN A 123 -15.50 -12.78 1.71
CA ASN A 123 -14.87 -13.27 2.93
C ASN A 123 -15.71 -13.03 4.20
N ASN A 124 -17.00 -12.70 4.11
CA ASN A 124 -17.91 -12.44 5.24
C ASN A 124 -17.36 -11.48 6.32
N GLY A 125 -16.51 -10.52 5.95
CA GLY A 125 -15.85 -9.61 6.90
C GLY A 125 -14.66 -10.19 7.66
N PHE A 126 -14.14 -11.37 7.27
CA PHE A 126 -12.89 -11.89 7.84
C PHE A 126 -11.67 -11.18 7.25
N LEU A 127 -10.69 -10.87 8.10
CA LEU A 127 -9.36 -10.44 7.69
C LEU A 127 -8.53 -11.69 7.35
N GLN A 128 -8.05 -11.82 6.12
CA GLN A 128 -7.28 -12.98 5.65
C GLN A 128 -5.78 -12.71 5.81
N THR A 129 -5.26 -13.02 7.00
CA THR A 129 -3.82 -13.05 7.22
C THR A 129 -3.22 -14.34 6.65
N ALA A 130 -2.35 -14.24 5.64
CA ALA A 130 -1.54 -15.37 5.20
C ALA A 130 -0.26 -15.47 6.06
N PRO A 131 0.12 -16.66 6.61
CA PRO A 131 -0.66 -17.89 6.80
C PRO A 131 -1.10 -18.10 8.26
N ARG A 132 -2.39 -18.45 8.41
CA ARG A 132 -3.03 -19.17 9.54
C ARG A 132 -3.02 -18.49 10.93
N ALA A 133 -3.75 -17.39 11.06
CA ALA A 133 -4.49 -17.13 12.29
C ALA A 133 -5.81 -16.42 11.95
N ILE A 134 -6.93 -17.15 12.04
CA ILE A 134 -8.27 -16.55 11.91
C ILE A 134 -8.59 -15.93 13.27
N MET A 135 -8.51 -14.60 13.38
CA MET A 135 -8.98 -13.87 14.55
C MET A 135 -10.45 -13.50 14.33
N ARG A 136 -11.31 -13.91 15.27
CA ARG A 136 -12.74 -13.63 15.27
C ARG A 136 -12.98 -12.38 16.11
N ILE A 137 -13.44 -11.28 15.51
CA ILE A 137 -13.88 -10.09 16.25
C ILE A 137 -15.40 -10.26 16.45
N HIS A 138 -15.82 -10.29 17.72
CA HIS A 138 -17.22 -10.36 18.15
C HIS A 138 -17.75 -8.97 18.48
#